data_AF-A0A921HRA0-F1
#
_entry.id   AF-A0A921HRA0-F1
#
_cell.length_a   1.000
_cell.length_b   1.000
_cell.length_c   1.000
_cell.angle_alpha   90.00
_cell.angle_beta   90.00
_cell.angle_gamma   90.00
#
_symmetry.space_group_name_H-M   'P 1'
#
loop_
_entity.id
_entity.type
_entity.pdbx_description
1 polymer ?
#
loop_
_entity_poly.entity_id
_entity_poly.type
_entity_poly.pdbx_seq_one_letter_code
_entity_poly.pdbx_strand_id
1 'polypeptide(L)'
;MKKRHLSDITPDFLKSEEYFRLSSQSKENARALVKGIGDTAEYTGHGDYTKWDADFIAPFTLGLIKNLSDETQYSLEWFNLTYEILKAVLKFLARTKQVKISAVMMDNLLQLIESQTLFEETDGFILEPEYQDPYLPQWTPHVADDISTYVSQWLKLYEESSAWEKRPKGVDTGMIEILMKLMAESAYNVYRKTPKTWTKFVICEIMRNQFVEKLDLSVDEYKLVVPAMSSMLDYLGERALLNSKKVESYKRYLAAGEADMLEAAKDPGNYGASKLIYQEMQRRGLDIDNRAEVEKFIQEVNDNGGIDSLLPKEIVDKHNFTEEEMRFVLSHPEHLNGIIDRFSAGLEETANEHISVHNNHRWSRKQFERIERNGIKDGIKLWLDKDKYKLPKYMKAIDAMAYVVSLETRIYARTLEIPKNWSIETWQMIADSFDSGMVKEKAIVKALVQFKTDERVIDQILASQILDLFAKK
;
A
#
# COMPACT_ATOMS: atom_id res chain seq x y z
N MET A 1 47.49 4.75 -31.42
CA MET A 1 46.83 4.02 -30.31
C MET A 1 45.64 3.25 -30.87
N LYS A 2 45.42 2.01 -30.42
CA LYS A 2 44.27 1.19 -30.83
C LYS A 2 42.98 1.86 -30.31
N LYS A 3 42.01 2.09 -31.20
CA LYS A 3 40.66 2.57 -30.85
C LYS A 3 40.06 1.60 -29.81
N ARG A 4 39.58 2.12 -28.68
CA ARG A 4 38.93 1.29 -27.64
C ARG A 4 37.42 1.40 -27.77
N HIS A 5 36.80 0.31 -28.18
CA HIS A 5 35.35 0.25 -28.38
C HIS A 5 34.66 -0.01 -27.03
N LEU A 6 33.41 0.44 -26.86
CA LEU A 6 32.70 0.29 -25.59
C LEU A 6 32.50 -1.19 -25.20
N SER A 7 32.41 -2.09 -26.18
CA SER A 7 32.33 -3.54 -25.89
C SER A 7 33.58 -4.07 -25.16
N ASP A 8 34.73 -3.41 -25.28
CA ASP A 8 35.98 -3.84 -24.67
C ASP A 8 35.92 -3.86 -23.13
N ILE A 9 35.04 -3.05 -22.53
CA ILE A 9 34.89 -2.98 -21.06
C ILE A 9 33.90 -4.01 -20.50
N THR A 10 33.16 -4.73 -21.36
CA THR A 10 32.08 -5.63 -20.93
C THR A 10 32.50 -6.64 -19.86
N PRO A 11 33.67 -7.34 -19.97
CA PRO A 11 34.06 -8.32 -18.95
C PRO A 11 34.24 -7.74 -17.55
N ASP A 12 34.70 -6.49 -17.45
CA ASP A 12 34.95 -5.80 -16.18
C ASP A 12 33.67 -5.12 -15.67
N PHE A 13 32.88 -4.53 -16.58
CA PHE A 13 31.59 -3.93 -16.24
C PHE A 13 30.64 -4.96 -15.62
N LEU A 14 30.55 -6.19 -16.14
CA LEU A 14 29.66 -7.22 -15.60
C LEU A 14 30.06 -7.73 -14.20
N LYS A 15 31.22 -7.32 -13.69
CA LYS A 15 31.69 -7.62 -12.32
C LYS A 15 31.62 -6.38 -11.42
N SER A 16 31.15 -5.26 -11.95
CA SER A 16 31.13 -3.97 -11.25
C SER A 16 29.89 -3.84 -10.35
N GLU A 17 30.00 -2.97 -9.34
CA GLU A 17 28.87 -2.63 -8.46
C GLU A 17 27.72 -1.99 -9.26
N GLU A 18 28.05 -1.18 -10.26
CA GLU A 18 27.09 -0.55 -11.16
C GLU A 18 26.24 -1.59 -11.90
N TYR A 19 26.84 -2.70 -12.35
CA TYR A 19 26.10 -3.81 -12.95
C TYR A 19 25.24 -4.58 -11.94
N PHE A 20 25.73 -4.80 -10.72
CA PHE A 20 24.95 -5.50 -9.70
C PHE A 20 23.70 -4.73 -9.25
N ARG A 21 23.70 -3.40 -9.39
CA ARG A 21 22.54 -2.53 -9.12
C ARG A 21 21.52 -2.48 -10.25
N LEU A 22 21.83 -3.03 -11.43
CA LEU A 22 20.86 -3.10 -12.53
C LEU A 22 19.69 -4.02 -12.22
N SER A 23 18.54 -3.72 -12.82
CA SER A 23 17.37 -4.60 -12.88
C SER A 23 17.70 -5.97 -13.51
N SER A 24 16.92 -7.00 -13.19
CA SER A 24 17.12 -8.35 -13.75
C SER A 24 17.08 -8.35 -15.28
N GLN A 25 16.15 -7.60 -15.87
CA GLN A 25 16.00 -7.48 -17.31
C GLN A 25 17.17 -6.73 -17.95
N SER A 26 17.69 -5.67 -17.32
CA SER A 26 18.91 -4.99 -17.78
C SER A 26 20.14 -5.89 -17.68
N LYS A 27 20.26 -6.73 -16.65
CA LYS A 27 21.36 -7.70 -16.53
C LYS A 27 21.37 -8.71 -17.68
N GLU A 28 20.21 -9.23 -18.06
CA GLU A 28 20.07 -10.15 -19.19
C GLU A 28 20.49 -9.52 -20.53
N ASN A 29 20.23 -8.22 -20.70
CA ASN A 29 20.48 -7.49 -21.95
C ASN A 29 21.79 -6.69 -21.98
N ALA A 30 22.49 -6.57 -20.84
CA ALA A 30 23.65 -5.68 -20.67
C ALA A 30 24.72 -5.87 -21.74
N ARG A 31 25.08 -7.11 -22.08
CA ARG A 31 26.11 -7.38 -23.11
C ARG A 31 25.73 -6.83 -24.48
N ALA A 32 24.48 -7.07 -24.90
CA ALA A 32 23.99 -6.65 -26.20
C ALA A 32 23.86 -5.12 -26.27
N LEU A 33 23.35 -4.51 -25.20
CA LEU A 33 23.12 -3.07 -25.14
C LEU A 33 24.42 -2.27 -25.00
N VAL A 34 25.40 -2.73 -24.21
CA VAL A 34 26.74 -2.11 -24.17
C VAL A 34 27.36 -2.09 -25.57
N LYS A 35 27.23 -3.18 -26.32
CA LYS A 35 27.71 -3.23 -27.71
C LYS A 35 26.93 -2.26 -28.59
N GLY A 36 25.59 -2.26 -28.54
CA GLY A 36 24.75 -1.40 -29.36
C GLY A 36 24.98 0.11 -29.11
N ILE A 37 25.17 0.51 -27.85
CA ILE A 37 25.55 1.87 -27.49
C ILE A 37 26.91 2.24 -28.11
N GLY A 38 27.89 1.35 -27.99
CA GLY A 38 29.22 1.53 -28.60
C GLY A 38 29.15 1.69 -30.12
N ASP A 39 28.40 0.80 -30.79
CA ASP A 39 28.22 0.84 -32.24
C ASP A 39 27.55 2.17 -32.65
N THR A 40 26.54 2.63 -31.91
CA THR A 40 25.85 3.92 -32.16
C THR A 40 26.80 5.11 -32.01
N ALA A 41 27.66 5.12 -30.99
CA ALA A 41 28.70 6.13 -30.84
C ALA A 41 29.73 6.04 -31.99
N GLU A 42 30.04 4.84 -32.47
CA GLU A 42 30.92 4.67 -33.63
C GLU A 42 30.34 5.26 -34.91
N TYR A 43 29.02 5.09 -35.16
CA TYR A 43 28.34 5.70 -36.31
C TYR A 43 28.39 7.23 -36.31
N THR A 44 28.49 7.87 -35.15
CA THR A 44 28.62 9.33 -35.01
C THR A 44 30.07 9.82 -35.00
N GLY A 45 31.05 8.93 -35.27
CA GLY A 45 32.48 9.27 -35.28
C GLY A 45 33.16 9.20 -33.90
N HIS A 46 32.45 8.76 -32.86
CA HIS A 46 32.89 8.74 -31.47
C HIS A 46 33.10 7.33 -30.90
N GLY A 47 33.45 6.34 -31.72
CA GLY A 47 33.59 4.94 -31.25
C GLY A 47 34.79 4.65 -30.33
N ASP A 48 35.56 5.66 -29.92
CA ASP A 48 36.63 5.52 -28.92
C ASP A 48 36.17 6.12 -27.59
N TYR A 49 35.71 5.27 -26.66
CA TYR A 49 35.09 5.76 -25.42
C TYR A 49 36.08 6.54 -24.55
N THR A 50 37.39 6.28 -24.66
CA THR A 50 38.40 6.98 -23.86
C THR A 50 38.51 8.48 -24.19
N LYS A 51 37.95 8.88 -25.32
CA LYS A 51 37.91 10.28 -25.75
C LYS A 51 36.65 11.01 -25.33
N TRP A 52 35.64 10.30 -24.82
CA TRP A 52 34.37 10.89 -24.40
C TRP A 52 34.57 11.88 -23.25
N ASP A 53 33.98 13.06 -23.42
CA ASP A 53 33.89 14.15 -22.47
C ASP A 53 32.43 14.60 -22.34
N ALA A 54 32.17 15.60 -21.51
CA ALA A 54 30.81 16.09 -21.27
C ALA A 54 30.14 16.58 -22.56
N ASP A 55 30.91 17.23 -23.44
CA ASP A 55 30.43 17.82 -24.70
C ASP A 55 29.97 16.76 -25.70
N PHE A 56 30.49 15.53 -25.61
CA PHE A 56 29.94 14.40 -26.36
C PHE A 56 28.85 13.66 -25.60
N ILE A 57 29.07 13.34 -24.32
CA ILE A 57 28.19 12.45 -23.54
C ILE A 57 26.79 13.03 -23.40
N ALA A 58 26.65 14.32 -23.12
CA ALA A 58 25.33 14.94 -23.00
C ALA A 58 24.50 14.88 -24.29
N PRO A 59 24.95 15.42 -25.43
CA PRO A 59 24.16 15.36 -26.66
C PRO A 59 24.00 13.93 -27.19
N PHE A 60 24.97 13.03 -26.96
CA PHE A 60 24.82 11.63 -27.32
C PHE A 60 23.70 10.94 -26.54
N THR A 61 23.68 11.11 -25.21
CA THR A 61 22.64 10.56 -24.34
C THR A 61 21.28 11.16 -24.69
N LEU A 62 21.19 12.49 -24.88
CA LEU A 62 19.94 13.15 -25.31
C LEU A 62 19.46 12.67 -26.69
N GLY A 63 20.38 12.47 -27.63
CA GLY A 63 20.07 11.94 -28.96
C GLY A 63 19.57 10.49 -28.92
N LEU A 64 20.18 9.65 -28.09
CA LEU A 64 19.69 8.29 -27.83
C LEU A 64 18.29 8.33 -27.22
N ILE A 65 18.07 9.19 -26.21
CA ILE A 65 16.78 9.34 -25.54
C ILE A 65 15.69 9.70 -26.56
N LYS A 66 15.94 10.74 -27.38
CA LYS A 66 15.00 11.22 -28.39
C LYS A 66 14.67 10.16 -29.45
N ASN A 67 15.67 9.42 -29.94
CA ASN A 67 15.45 8.41 -30.97
C ASN A 67 14.68 7.19 -30.44
N LEU A 68 14.80 6.88 -29.15
CA LEU A 68 14.12 5.75 -28.51
C LEU A 68 12.72 6.12 -27.99
N SER A 69 12.44 7.41 -27.75
CA SER A 69 11.12 7.87 -27.30
C SER A 69 10.06 7.94 -28.42
N ASP A 70 10.47 7.94 -29.69
CA ASP A 70 9.58 8.28 -30.83
C ASP A 70 8.85 7.07 -31.46
N GLU A 71 9.06 5.82 -31.02
CA GLU A 71 8.59 4.62 -31.75
C GLU A 71 7.86 3.54 -30.90
N THR A 72 6.58 3.73 -30.56
CA THR A 72 5.67 2.68 -30.00
C THR A 72 5.96 2.22 -28.56
N GLN A 73 5.01 1.51 -27.93
CA GLN A 73 5.15 0.97 -26.56
C GLN A 73 6.36 0.01 -26.40
N TYR A 74 6.77 -0.66 -27.48
CA TYR A 74 7.98 -1.49 -27.49
C TYR A 74 9.25 -0.67 -27.32
N SER A 75 9.28 0.60 -27.76
CA SER A 75 10.46 1.46 -27.59
C SER A 75 10.61 2.02 -26.19
N LEU A 76 9.55 2.12 -25.37
CA LEU A 76 9.66 2.64 -24.00
C LEU A 76 10.36 1.64 -23.06
N GLU A 77 10.03 0.35 -23.17
CA GLU A 77 10.74 -0.70 -22.42
C GLU A 77 12.20 -0.81 -22.86
N TRP A 78 12.46 -0.80 -24.17
CA TRP A 78 13.82 -0.77 -24.70
C TRP A 78 14.57 0.51 -24.34
N PHE A 79 13.87 1.64 -24.26
CA PHE A 79 14.40 2.93 -23.82
C PHE A 79 14.89 2.86 -22.38
N ASN A 80 14.02 2.43 -21.46
CA ASN A 80 14.35 2.33 -20.04
C ASN A 80 15.54 1.38 -19.83
N LEU A 81 15.54 0.22 -20.48
CA LEU A 81 16.66 -0.74 -20.42
C LEU A 81 17.96 -0.13 -20.97
N THR A 82 17.90 0.52 -22.13
CA THR A 82 19.07 1.13 -22.77
C THR A 82 19.63 2.26 -21.93
N TYR A 83 18.77 3.10 -21.36
CA TYR A 83 19.17 4.23 -20.52
C TYR A 83 19.75 3.77 -19.18
N GLU A 84 19.13 2.80 -18.51
CA GLU A 84 19.62 2.22 -17.25
C GLU A 84 21.05 1.65 -17.43
N ILE A 85 21.28 0.92 -18.53
CA ILE A 85 22.58 0.36 -18.86
C ILE A 85 23.59 1.46 -19.25
N LEU A 86 23.18 2.45 -20.05
CA LEU A 86 24.03 3.58 -20.41
C LEU A 86 24.49 4.33 -19.16
N LYS A 87 23.58 4.64 -18.24
CA LYS A 87 23.87 5.31 -16.96
C LYS A 87 24.88 4.50 -16.14
N ALA A 88 24.65 3.20 -15.97
CA ALA A 88 25.54 2.32 -15.22
C ALA A 88 26.95 2.23 -15.85
N VAL A 89 27.04 2.14 -17.19
CA VAL A 89 28.31 2.12 -17.93
C VAL A 89 29.06 3.43 -17.77
N LEU A 90 28.39 4.57 -17.92
CA LEU A 90 28.99 5.89 -17.78
C LEU A 90 29.53 6.11 -16.36
N LYS A 91 28.79 5.70 -15.32
CA LYS A 91 29.27 5.73 -13.93
C LYS A 91 30.47 4.82 -13.71
N PHE A 92 30.43 3.59 -14.24
CA PHE A 92 31.55 2.66 -14.17
C PHE A 92 32.82 3.23 -14.82
N LEU A 93 32.70 3.79 -16.02
CA LEU A 93 33.81 4.41 -16.74
C LEU A 93 34.39 5.60 -15.98
N ALA A 94 33.55 6.46 -15.42
CA ALA A 94 33.99 7.63 -14.66
C ALA A 94 34.68 7.24 -13.35
N ARG A 95 34.12 6.28 -12.61
CA ARG A 95 34.71 5.76 -11.36
C ARG A 95 36.05 5.09 -11.60
N THR A 96 36.17 4.31 -12.67
CA THR A 96 37.42 3.63 -13.06
C THR A 96 38.40 4.52 -13.83
N LYS A 97 38.07 5.82 -14.01
CA LYS A 97 38.90 6.83 -14.71
C LYS A 97 39.25 6.43 -16.15
N GLN A 98 38.32 5.74 -16.82
CA GLN A 98 38.45 5.27 -18.19
C GLN A 98 37.90 6.27 -19.23
N VAL A 99 37.25 7.35 -18.76
CA VAL A 99 36.78 8.51 -19.53
C VAL A 99 37.35 9.80 -18.95
N LYS A 100 37.27 10.92 -19.69
CA LYS A 100 37.88 12.20 -19.28
C LYS A 100 37.12 12.95 -18.18
N ILE A 101 35.90 12.52 -17.87
CA ILE A 101 35.02 13.12 -16.87
C ILE A 101 35.16 12.40 -15.52
N SER A 102 35.16 13.16 -14.42
CA SER A 102 35.20 12.60 -13.07
C SER A 102 33.86 11.97 -12.68
N ALA A 103 33.85 11.07 -11.69
CA ALA A 103 32.62 10.47 -11.18
C ALA A 103 31.61 11.53 -10.70
N VAL A 104 32.05 12.54 -9.95
CA VAL A 104 31.18 13.64 -9.46
C VAL A 104 30.59 14.43 -10.62
N MET A 105 31.42 14.78 -11.62
CA MET A 105 30.94 15.52 -12.78
C MET A 105 30.01 14.66 -13.66
N MET A 106 30.23 13.34 -13.71
CA MET A 106 29.34 12.39 -14.38
C MET A 106 27.98 12.32 -13.68
N ASP A 107 27.94 12.23 -12.35
CA ASP A 107 26.69 12.22 -11.59
C ASP A 107 25.90 13.52 -11.81
N ASN A 108 26.56 14.68 -11.75
CA ASN A 108 25.92 15.97 -12.04
C ASN A 108 25.41 16.06 -13.49
N LEU A 109 26.18 15.53 -14.45
CA LEU A 109 25.80 15.53 -15.86
C LEU A 109 24.56 14.65 -16.11
N LEU A 110 24.52 13.46 -15.51
CA LEU A 110 23.38 12.55 -15.59
C LEU A 110 22.16 13.15 -14.91
N GLN A 111 22.31 13.77 -13.74
CA GLN A 111 21.22 14.47 -13.06
C GLN A 111 20.68 15.64 -13.92
N LEU A 112 21.56 16.39 -14.58
CA LEU A 112 21.13 17.45 -15.50
C LEU A 112 20.36 16.89 -16.70
N ILE A 113 20.86 15.82 -17.33
CA ILE A 113 20.17 15.13 -18.43
C ILE A 113 18.80 14.62 -17.96
N GLU A 114 18.75 14.01 -16.77
CA GLU A 114 17.54 13.48 -16.14
C GLU A 114 16.53 14.58 -15.87
N SER A 115 16.97 15.77 -15.45
CA SER A 115 16.10 16.94 -15.24
C SER A 115 15.60 17.60 -16.54
N GLN A 116 16.30 17.41 -17.66
CA GLN A 116 15.98 18.07 -18.95
C GLN A 116 15.20 17.19 -19.91
N THR A 117 15.29 15.88 -19.73
CA THR A 117 14.44 14.93 -20.43
C THR A 117 13.28 14.61 -19.50
N LEU A 118 12.10 14.30 -20.05
CA LEU A 118 10.95 13.86 -19.24
C LEU A 118 11.20 12.46 -18.64
N PHE A 119 12.34 12.23 -17.99
CA PHE A 119 12.35 11.40 -16.79
C PHE A 119 11.59 12.20 -15.76
N GLU A 120 10.26 12.22 -15.89
CA GLU A 120 9.47 12.23 -14.68
C GLU A 120 10.01 11.01 -13.92
N GLU A 121 10.88 11.23 -12.93
CA GLU A 121 10.69 10.53 -11.68
C GLU A 121 9.21 10.76 -11.39
N THR A 122 8.36 9.85 -11.85
CA THR A 122 7.05 9.69 -11.26
C THR A 122 7.44 9.28 -9.85
N ASP A 123 7.58 10.26 -8.94
CA ASP A 123 7.69 10.01 -7.52
C ASP A 123 6.65 8.93 -7.25
N GLY A 124 7.11 7.72 -6.95
CA GLY A 124 6.26 6.55 -6.87
C GLY A 124 5.15 6.88 -5.88
N PHE A 125 3.92 7.08 -6.37
CA PHE A 125 2.84 7.52 -5.50
C PHE A 125 2.34 6.35 -4.62
N ILE A 126 2.71 5.12 -4.97
CA ILE A 126 2.47 3.94 -4.16
C ILE A 126 3.66 3.73 -3.25
N LEU A 127 3.53 4.20 -2.01
CA LEU A 127 4.53 3.97 -0.97
C LEU A 127 4.36 2.57 -0.37
N GLU A 128 5.47 2.03 0.15
CA GLU A 128 5.43 0.79 0.93
C GLU A 128 4.52 1.00 2.15
N PRO A 129 3.51 0.14 2.37
CA PRO A 129 2.64 0.27 3.53
C PRO A 129 3.43 0.00 4.81
N GLU A 130 3.15 0.77 5.87
CA GLU A 130 3.78 0.60 7.20
C GLU A 130 3.56 -0.81 7.76
N TYR A 131 2.41 -1.41 7.46
CA TYR A 131 2.08 -2.78 7.80
C TYR A 131 2.08 -3.65 6.54
N GLN A 132 2.98 -4.63 6.51
CA GLN A 132 3.00 -5.69 5.51
C GLN A 132 2.12 -6.83 6.00
N ASP A 133 0.98 -7.05 5.35
CA ASP A 133 0.21 -8.26 5.61
C ASP A 133 1.04 -9.48 5.20
N PRO A 134 1.47 -10.33 6.16
CA PRO A 134 2.35 -11.46 5.87
C PRO A 134 1.66 -12.59 5.08
N TYR A 135 0.37 -12.47 4.77
CA TYR A 135 -0.41 -13.48 4.04
C TYR A 135 -0.81 -13.06 2.63
N LEU A 136 -0.62 -11.79 2.29
CA LEU A 136 -0.57 -11.35 0.92
C LEU A 136 0.79 -11.72 0.30
N PRO A 137 0.88 -11.85 -1.03
CA PRO A 137 2.17 -11.81 -1.71
C PRO A 137 2.98 -10.62 -1.19
N GLN A 138 4.29 -10.83 -0.96
CA GLN A 138 5.16 -9.75 -0.51
C GLN A 138 4.96 -8.52 -1.38
N TRP A 139 4.83 -7.36 -0.72
CA TRP A 139 4.84 -6.11 -1.45
C TRP A 139 6.19 -5.98 -2.15
N THR A 140 6.16 -5.61 -3.42
CA THR A 140 7.37 -5.54 -4.22
C THR A 140 7.51 -4.13 -4.78
N PRO A 141 8.61 -3.43 -4.49
CA PRO A 141 8.83 -2.06 -4.96
C PRO A 141 8.65 -1.92 -6.47
N HIS A 142 9.23 -2.86 -7.24
CA HIS A 142 9.13 -2.81 -8.71
C HIS A 142 7.68 -2.85 -9.23
N VAL A 143 6.76 -3.58 -8.58
CA VAL A 143 5.35 -3.59 -9.02
C VAL A 143 4.67 -2.29 -8.63
N ALA A 144 4.99 -1.71 -7.47
CA ALA A 144 4.49 -0.40 -7.08
C ALA A 144 4.98 0.71 -8.03
N ASP A 145 6.25 0.67 -8.41
CA ASP A 145 6.87 1.59 -9.38
C ASP A 145 6.26 1.42 -10.78
N ASP A 146 6.09 0.17 -11.24
CA ASP A 146 5.43 -0.13 -12.52
C ASP A 146 4.01 0.44 -12.54
N ILE A 147 3.21 0.17 -11.49
CA ILE A 147 1.86 0.71 -11.36
C ILE A 147 1.89 2.23 -11.36
N SER A 148 2.77 2.84 -10.58
CA SER A 148 2.89 4.29 -10.48
C SER A 148 3.19 4.93 -11.85
N THR A 149 4.11 4.31 -12.59
CA THR A 149 4.53 4.75 -13.92
C THR A 149 3.37 4.68 -14.91
N TYR A 150 2.75 3.51 -15.09
CA TYR A 150 1.72 3.39 -16.14
C TYR A 150 0.41 4.09 -15.76
N VAL A 151 0.06 4.21 -14.47
CA VAL A 151 -1.12 4.99 -14.05
C VAL A 151 -0.89 6.48 -14.29
N SER A 152 0.30 7.01 -13.99
CA SER A 152 0.63 8.41 -14.30
C SER A 152 0.62 8.67 -15.81
N GLN A 153 1.16 7.74 -16.61
CA GLN A 153 1.08 7.82 -18.06
C GLN A 153 -0.37 7.78 -18.57
N TRP A 154 -1.22 6.91 -18.01
CA TRP A 154 -2.64 6.84 -18.35
C TRP A 154 -3.37 8.15 -18.08
N LEU A 155 -3.10 8.78 -16.94
CA LEU A 155 -3.65 10.08 -16.57
C LEU A 155 -3.23 11.16 -17.57
N LYS A 156 -1.92 11.32 -17.81
CA LYS A 156 -1.38 12.27 -18.77
C LYS A 156 -1.96 12.10 -20.17
N LEU A 157 -1.97 10.86 -20.66
CA LEU A 157 -2.55 10.54 -21.97
C LEU A 157 -4.05 10.83 -22.03
N TYR A 158 -4.79 10.62 -20.94
CA TYR A 158 -6.21 10.93 -20.89
C TYR A 158 -6.43 12.44 -20.94
N GLU A 159 -5.72 13.21 -20.12
CA GLU A 159 -5.81 14.67 -20.03
C GLU A 159 -5.45 15.39 -21.34
N GLU A 160 -4.45 14.89 -22.06
CA GLU A 160 -4.04 15.43 -23.37
C GLU A 160 -4.98 15.01 -24.52
N SER A 161 -5.93 14.10 -24.27
CA SER A 161 -6.80 13.55 -25.30
C SER A 161 -8.08 14.36 -25.53
N SER A 162 -8.66 14.23 -26.71
CA SER A 162 -10.02 14.76 -26.99
C SER A 162 -11.13 14.08 -26.17
N ALA A 163 -10.85 12.96 -25.50
CA ALA A 163 -11.80 12.36 -24.56
C ALA A 163 -11.91 13.20 -23.27
N TRP A 164 -10.85 13.89 -22.86
CA TRP A 164 -10.86 14.80 -21.71
C TRP A 164 -11.81 15.99 -21.90
N GLU A 165 -11.93 16.48 -23.12
CA GLU A 165 -12.89 17.54 -23.46
C GLU A 165 -14.35 17.10 -23.24
N LYS A 166 -14.60 15.79 -23.28
CA LYS A 166 -15.93 15.17 -23.10
C LYS A 166 -16.15 14.63 -21.69
N ARG A 167 -15.23 14.90 -20.76
CA ARG A 167 -15.35 14.44 -19.36
C ARG A 167 -16.66 14.94 -18.72
N PRO A 168 -17.14 14.26 -17.67
CA PRO A 168 -18.31 14.73 -16.93
C PRO A 168 -18.11 16.16 -16.38
N LYS A 169 -19.18 16.96 -16.39
CA LYS A 169 -19.13 18.32 -15.85
C LYS A 169 -18.82 18.28 -14.35
N GLY A 170 -17.94 19.17 -13.90
CA GLY A 170 -17.47 19.23 -12.51
C GLY A 170 -16.25 18.37 -12.21
N VAL A 171 -15.81 17.53 -13.15
CA VAL A 171 -14.55 16.79 -13.02
C VAL A 171 -13.40 17.66 -13.51
N ASP A 172 -12.37 17.82 -12.69
CA ASP A 172 -11.09 18.44 -13.05
C ASP A 172 -9.94 17.42 -13.00
N THR A 173 -8.74 17.86 -13.40
CA THR A 173 -7.54 17.01 -13.47
C THR A 173 -7.18 16.46 -12.09
N GLY A 174 -7.23 17.30 -11.06
CA GLY A 174 -6.93 16.91 -9.68
C GLY A 174 -7.86 15.80 -9.17
N MET A 175 -9.15 15.88 -9.49
CA MET A 175 -10.12 14.85 -9.11
C MET A 175 -9.83 13.51 -9.78
N ILE A 176 -9.60 13.46 -11.10
CA ILE A 176 -9.36 12.17 -11.76
C ILE A 176 -8.01 11.58 -11.33
N GLU A 177 -7.00 12.43 -11.16
CA GLU A 177 -5.67 12.06 -10.69
C GLU A 177 -5.76 11.41 -9.30
N ILE A 178 -6.37 12.08 -8.32
CA ILE A 178 -6.45 11.56 -6.95
C ILE A 178 -7.27 10.26 -6.88
N LEU A 179 -8.37 10.16 -7.65
CA LEU A 179 -9.20 8.95 -7.68
C LEU A 179 -8.43 7.75 -8.23
N MET A 180 -7.72 7.92 -9.35
CA MET A 180 -6.97 6.83 -9.96
C MET A 180 -5.74 6.44 -9.14
N LYS A 181 -4.98 7.41 -8.64
CA LYS A 181 -3.82 7.16 -7.79
C LYS A 181 -4.25 6.45 -6.51
N LEU A 182 -5.26 6.96 -5.81
CA LEU A 182 -5.75 6.34 -4.56
C LEU A 182 -6.34 4.94 -4.79
N MET A 183 -7.08 4.72 -5.89
CA MET A 183 -7.60 3.39 -6.23
C MET A 183 -6.45 2.41 -6.52
N ALA A 184 -5.44 2.82 -7.30
CA ALA A 184 -4.30 1.98 -7.63
C ALA A 184 -3.44 1.66 -6.40
N GLU A 185 -3.13 2.67 -5.59
CA GLU A 185 -2.40 2.54 -4.34
C GLU A 185 -3.13 1.60 -3.38
N SER A 186 -4.40 1.89 -3.08
CA SER A 186 -5.17 1.10 -2.12
C SER A 186 -5.35 -0.34 -2.59
N ALA A 187 -5.61 -0.56 -3.89
CA ALA A 187 -5.75 -1.89 -4.44
C ALA A 187 -4.46 -2.72 -4.30
N TYR A 188 -3.29 -2.09 -4.45
CA TYR A 188 -2.02 -2.78 -4.33
C TYR A 188 -1.59 -2.94 -2.87
N ASN A 189 -1.64 -1.87 -2.10
CA ASN A 189 -1.21 -1.83 -0.70
C ASN A 189 -2.10 -2.66 0.22
N VAL A 190 -3.40 -2.74 -0.05
CA VAL A 190 -4.35 -3.50 0.79
C VAL A 190 -4.65 -4.89 0.24
N TYR A 191 -4.68 -5.08 -1.09
CA TYR A 191 -5.17 -6.33 -1.69
C TYR A 191 -4.19 -7.00 -2.68
N ARG A 192 -2.99 -6.43 -2.87
CA ARG A 192 -2.01 -6.82 -3.91
C ARG A 192 -2.62 -6.97 -5.31
N LYS A 193 -3.65 -6.18 -5.63
CA LYS A 193 -4.23 -6.11 -6.97
C LYS A 193 -3.65 -4.94 -7.74
N THR A 194 -3.40 -5.16 -9.02
CA THR A 194 -2.98 -4.11 -9.94
C THR A 194 -4.21 -3.57 -10.67
N PRO A 195 -4.16 -2.36 -11.25
CA PRO A 195 -5.17 -1.86 -12.18
C PRO A 195 -5.60 -2.84 -13.28
N LYS A 196 -4.73 -3.77 -13.67
CA LYS A 196 -5.07 -4.82 -14.64
C LYS A 196 -5.77 -6.02 -14.01
N THR A 197 -5.88 -6.15 -12.69
CA THR A 197 -6.42 -7.33 -11.97
C THR A 197 -7.41 -6.99 -10.86
N TRP A 198 -7.94 -5.76 -10.81
CA TRP A 198 -9.02 -5.41 -9.90
C TRP A 198 -10.22 -6.35 -10.03
N THR A 199 -10.90 -6.57 -8.91
CA THR A 199 -12.12 -7.39 -8.80
C THR A 199 -13.27 -6.51 -8.33
N LYS A 200 -14.51 -7.03 -8.40
CA LYS A 200 -15.68 -6.33 -7.88
C LYS A 200 -15.50 -5.96 -6.41
N PHE A 201 -15.10 -6.93 -5.60
CA PHE A 201 -14.88 -6.74 -4.16
C PHE A 201 -13.90 -5.60 -3.89
N VAL A 202 -12.73 -5.61 -4.52
CA VAL A 202 -11.70 -4.58 -4.31
C VAL A 202 -12.20 -3.18 -4.67
N ILE A 203 -12.86 -3.02 -5.82
CA ILE A 203 -13.39 -1.71 -6.23
C ILE A 203 -14.45 -1.21 -5.24
N CYS A 204 -15.42 -2.06 -4.88
CA CYS A 204 -16.48 -1.68 -3.95
C CYS A 204 -15.93 -1.33 -2.55
N GLU A 205 -14.98 -2.11 -2.02
CA GLU A 205 -14.37 -1.85 -0.71
C GLU A 205 -13.54 -0.56 -0.71
N ILE A 206 -12.76 -0.29 -1.76
CA ILE A 206 -11.98 0.95 -1.85
C ILE A 206 -12.91 2.15 -1.94
N MET A 207 -13.98 2.08 -2.74
CA MET A 207 -14.97 3.16 -2.82
C MET A 207 -15.65 3.40 -1.47
N ARG A 208 -16.11 2.34 -0.81
CA ARG A 208 -16.83 2.47 0.47
C ARG A 208 -15.93 2.96 1.60
N ASN A 209 -14.69 2.47 1.66
CA ASN A 209 -13.80 2.71 2.78
C ASN A 209 -12.76 3.78 2.42
N GLN A 210 -11.83 3.48 1.52
CA GLN A 210 -10.64 4.32 1.27
C GLN A 210 -10.99 5.69 0.67
N PHE A 211 -11.94 5.75 -0.27
CA PHE A 211 -12.39 7.04 -0.83
C PHE A 211 -13.14 7.88 0.19
N VAL A 212 -13.96 7.26 1.04
CA VAL A 212 -14.69 7.95 2.10
C VAL A 212 -13.77 8.45 3.21
N GLU A 213 -12.80 7.61 3.57
CA GLU A 213 -11.82 7.85 4.62
C GLU A 213 -10.87 9.00 4.25
N LYS A 214 -10.34 8.99 3.02
CA LYS A 214 -9.19 9.82 2.64
C LYS A 214 -9.53 11.05 1.80
N LEU A 215 -10.58 11.00 0.98
CA LEU A 215 -10.89 12.10 0.07
C LEU A 215 -11.75 13.16 0.77
N ASP A 216 -11.35 14.41 0.69
CA ASP A 216 -12.15 15.54 1.14
C ASP A 216 -13.04 16.03 -0.01
N LEU A 217 -14.14 15.30 -0.24
CA LEU A 217 -15.14 15.63 -1.26
C LEU A 217 -16.47 15.98 -0.59
N SER A 218 -17.16 16.96 -1.16
CA SER A 218 -18.57 17.21 -0.86
C SER A 218 -19.46 16.06 -1.36
N VAL A 219 -20.70 16.02 -0.86
CA VAL A 219 -21.69 15.02 -1.29
C VAL A 219 -21.94 15.04 -2.79
N ASP A 220 -21.92 16.22 -3.42
CA ASP A 220 -22.12 16.35 -4.86
C ASP A 220 -20.88 15.93 -5.65
N GLU A 221 -19.68 16.15 -5.12
CA GLU A 221 -18.44 15.64 -5.72
C GLU A 221 -18.33 14.12 -5.60
N TYR A 222 -18.80 13.50 -4.51
CA TYR A 222 -18.85 12.03 -4.43
C TYR A 222 -19.71 11.40 -5.53
N LYS A 223 -20.78 12.08 -5.99
CA LYS A 223 -21.59 11.60 -7.13
C LYS A 223 -20.84 11.67 -8.46
N LEU A 224 -19.74 12.43 -8.55
CA LEU A 224 -18.91 12.52 -9.74
C LEU A 224 -17.86 11.42 -9.82
N VAL A 225 -17.59 10.67 -8.73
CA VAL A 225 -16.57 9.62 -8.69
C VAL A 225 -16.80 8.55 -9.76
N VAL A 226 -17.99 7.96 -9.81
CA VAL A 226 -18.31 6.89 -10.77
C VAL A 226 -18.29 7.41 -12.22
N PRO A 227 -18.93 8.55 -12.56
CA PRO A 227 -18.79 9.15 -13.88
C PRO A 227 -17.35 9.45 -14.28
N ALA A 228 -16.55 10.05 -13.39
CA ALA A 228 -15.16 10.44 -13.67
C ALA A 228 -14.30 9.21 -14.00
N MET A 229 -14.31 8.21 -13.10
CA MET A 229 -13.56 6.97 -13.30
C MET A 229 -14.04 6.20 -14.53
N SER A 230 -15.35 6.15 -14.78
CA SER A 230 -15.90 5.47 -15.95
C SER A 230 -15.45 6.12 -17.26
N SER A 231 -15.41 7.45 -17.32
CA SER A 231 -14.96 8.18 -18.51
C SER A 231 -13.48 7.92 -18.83
N MET A 232 -12.63 7.87 -17.80
CA MET A 232 -11.23 7.51 -18.00
C MET A 232 -11.08 6.03 -18.41
N LEU A 233 -11.82 5.11 -17.79
CA LEU A 233 -11.77 3.69 -18.16
C LEU A 233 -12.21 3.47 -19.62
N ASP A 234 -13.20 4.22 -20.11
CA ASP A 234 -13.60 4.19 -21.52
C ASP A 234 -12.44 4.59 -22.44
N TYR A 235 -11.75 5.69 -22.14
CA TYR A 235 -10.55 6.10 -22.87
C TYR A 235 -9.46 5.02 -22.88
N LEU A 236 -9.17 4.42 -21.72
CA LEU A 236 -8.19 3.35 -21.62
C LEU A 236 -8.58 2.10 -22.43
N GLY A 237 -9.88 1.79 -22.50
CA GLY A 237 -10.42 0.72 -23.32
C GLY A 237 -10.30 1.00 -24.82
N GLU A 238 -10.67 2.20 -25.25
CA GLU A 238 -10.60 2.64 -26.64
C GLU A 238 -9.16 2.65 -27.18
N ARG A 239 -8.19 3.01 -26.33
CA ARG A 239 -6.76 2.99 -26.67
C ARG A 239 -6.09 1.64 -26.46
N ALA A 240 -6.85 0.60 -26.08
CA ALA A 240 -6.36 -0.73 -25.74
C ALA A 240 -5.29 -0.76 -24.63
N LEU A 241 -5.18 0.30 -23.84
CA LEU A 241 -4.29 0.40 -22.67
C LEU A 241 -4.79 -0.47 -21.51
N LEU A 242 -6.11 -0.67 -21.45
CA LEU A 242 -6.76 -1.64 -20.59
C LEU A 242 -7.67 -2.55 -21.43
N ASN A 243 -7.74 -3.84 -21.08
CA ASN A 243 -8.59 -4.78 -21.79
C ASN A 243 -10.07 -4.34 -21.74
N SER A 244 -10.72 -4.20 -22.89
CA SER A 244 -12.09 -3.68 -22.99
C SER A 244 -13.13 -4.48 -22.18
N LYS A 245 -12.99 -5.81 -22.05
CA LYS A 245 -13.88 -6.61 -21.19
C LYS A 245 -13.69 -6.30 -19.70
N LYS A 246 -12.48 -5.93 -19.30
CA LYS A 246 -12.18 -5.47 -17.92
C LYS A 246 -12.75 -4.08 -17.69
N VAL A 247 -12.60 -3.16 -18.65
CA VAL A 247 -13.24 -1.82 -18.60
C VAL A 247 -14.74 -1.95 -18.34
N GLU A 248 -15.46 -2.74 -19.13
CA GLU A 248 -16.90 -2.97 -18.94
C GLU A 248 -17.23 -3.62 -17.58
N SER A 249 -16.35 -4.48 -17.07
CA SER A 249 -16.53 -5.07 -15.75
C SER A 249 -16.31 -4.04 -14.64
N TYR A 250 -15.27 -3.22 -14.74
CA TYR A 250 -14.94 -2.20 -13.74
C TYR A 250 -16.02 -1.12 -13.67
N LYS A 251 -16.53 -0.64 -14.82
CA LYS A 251 -17.66 0.28 -14.86
C LYS A 251 -18.89 -0.26 -14.14
N ARG A 252 -19.24 -1.53 -14.37
CA ARG A 252 -20.33 -2.19 -13.64
C ARG A 252 -20.05 -2.33 -12.13
N TYR A 253 -18.81 -2.55 -11.74
CA TYR A 253 -18.43 -2.66 -10.32
C TYR A 253 -18.46 -1.30 -9.61
N LEU A 254 -17.98 -0.24 -10.27
CA LEU A 254 -18.09 1.14 -9.80
C LEU A 254 -19.56 1.53 -9.56
N ALA A 255 -20.42 1.29 -10.56
CA ALA A 255 -21.85 1.53 -10.42
C ALA A 255 -22.50 0.71 -9.28
N ALA A 256 -22.02 -0.52 -9.05
CA ALA A 256 -22.54 -1.36 -7.97
C ALA A 256 -22.11 -0.88 -6.57
N GLY A 257 -20.94 -0.23 -6.45
CA GLY A 257 -20.43 0.31 -5.17
C GLY A 257 -20.89 1.72 -4.84
N GLU A 258 -21.52 2.42 -5.79
CA GLU A 258 -21.85 3.85 -5.66
C GLU A 258 -22.76 4.15 -4.46
N ALA A 259 -23.84 3.38 -4.30
CA ALA A 259 -24.81 3.62 -3.23
C ALA A 259 -24.17 3.46 -1.84
N ASP A 260 -23.34 2.43 -1.66
CA ASP A 260 -22.66 2.16 -0.38
C ASP A 260 -21.61 3.24 -0.07
N MET A 261 -20.88 3.72 -1.08
CA MET A 261 -19.96 4.85 -0.94
C MET A 261 -20.70 6.12 -0.53
N LEU A 262 -21.81 6.45 -1.21
CA LEU A 262 -22.60 7.65 -0.91
C LEU A 262 -23.23 7.60 0.48
N GLU A 263 -23.64 6.42 0.94
CA GLU A 263 -24.16 6.25 2.29
C GLU A 263 -23.05 6.37 3.33
N ALA A 264 -21.91 5.69 3.12
CA ALA A 264 -20.76 5.78 4.00
C ALA A 264 -20.21 7.22 4.10
N ALA A 265 -20.24 7.98 3.01
CA ALA A 265 -19.79 9.38 2.97
C ALA A 265 -20.63 10.33 3.84
N LYS A 266 -21.87 9.97 4.22
CA LYS A 266 -22.71 10.79 5.10
C LYS A 266 -22.33 10.70 6.57
N ASP A 267 -21.48 9.75 6.93
CA ASP A 267 -21.12 9.45 8.29
C ASP A 267 -19.66 9.84 8.57
N PRO A 268 -19.43 10.97 9.27
CA PRO A 268 -18.10 11.41 9.67
C PRO A 268 -17.28 10.38 10.45
N GLY A 269 -17.91 9.37 11.07
CA GLY A 269 -17.18 8.29 11.74
C GLY A 269 -16.44 7.35 10.79
N ASN A 270 -16.73 7.41 9.48
CA ASN A 270 -15.98 6.70 8.44
C ASN A 270 -14.79 7.51 7.90
N TYR A 271 -14.54 8.73 8.40
CA TYR A 271 -13.48 9.59 7.90
C TYR A 271 -12.15 9.28 8.60
N GLY A 272 -11.06 9.36 7.84
CA GLY A 272 -9.70 9.21 8.38
C GLY A 272 -9.30 10.39 9.26
N ALA A 273 -8.35 10.16 10.16
CA ALA A 273 -7.88 11.19 11.10
C ALA A 273 -7.41 12.47 10.40
N SER A 274 -6.63 12.35 9.32
CA SER A 274 -6.12 13.50 8.57
C SER A 274 -7.24 14.33 7.95
N LYS A 275 -8.28 13.67 7.43
CA LYS A 275 -9.47 14.33 6.87
C LYS A 275 -10.24 15.09 7.96
N LEU A 276 -10.47 14.45 9.11
CA LEU A 276 -11.16 15.08 10.24
C LEU A 276 -10.40 16.30 10.78
N ILE A 277 -9.08 16.18 10.93
CA ILE A 277 -8.20 17.29 11.33
C ILE A 277 -8.32 18.43 10.30
N TYR A 278 -8.14 18.12 9.02
CA TYR A 278 -8.17 19.12 7.95
C TYR A 278 -9.51 19.86 7.88
N GLN A 279 -10.63 19.12 7.88
CA GLN A 279 -11.97 19.70 7.85
C GLN A 279 -12.23 20.57 9.08
N GLU A 280 -11.77 20.18 10.27
CA GLU A 280 -11.94 20.98 11.47
C GLU A 280 -11.07 22.25 11.45
N MET A 281 -9.83 22.17 10.95
CA MET A 281 -8.96 23.34 10.76
C MET A 281 -9.62 24.34 9.81
N GLN A 282 -10.16 23.86 8.68
CA GLN A 282 -10.90 24.70 7.73
C GLN A 282 -12.16 25.30 8.37
N ARG A 283 -12.94 24.52 9.12
CA ARG A 283 -14.16 24.98 9.79
C ARG A 283 -13.88 26.09 10.80
N ARG A 284 -12.72 26.03 11.48
CA ARG A 284 -12.25 27.06 12.42
C ARG A 284 -11.56 28.25 11.73
N GLY A 285 -11.31 28.16 10.42
CA GLY A 285 -10.61 29.19 9.66
C GLY A 285 -9.13 29.32 10.04
N LEU A 286 -8.50 28.23 10.47
CA LEU A 286 -7.08 28.22 10.81
C LEU A 286 -6.22 28.31 9.55
N ASP A 287 -5.11 29.04 9.64
CA ASP A 287 -4.11 29.08 8.58
C ASP A 287 -3.26 27.80 8.63
N ILE A 288 -3.46 26.90 7.65
CA ILE A 288 -2.76 25.62 7.57
C ILE A 288 -1.27 25.76 7.24
N ASP A 289 -0.85 26.91 6.68
CA ASP A 289 0.56 27.20 6.41
C ASP A 289 1.25 27.80 7.66
N ASN A 290 0.48 28.22 8.66
CA ASN A 290 0.99 28.69 9.93
C ASN A 290 1.27 27.51 10.89
N ARG A 291 2.50 27.02 10.85
CA ARG A 291 2.96 25.90 11.67
C ARG A 291 2.62 26.02 13.17
N ALA A 292 2.73 27.21 13.76
CA ALA A 292 2.46 27.39 15.19
C ALA A 292 0.97 27.24 15.52
N GLU A 293 0.10 27.63 14.60
CA GLU A 293 -1.35 27.51 14.72
C GLU A 293 -1.79 26.04 14.56
N VAL A 294 -1.21 25.35 13.58
CA VAL A 294 -1.41 23.90 13.39
C VAL A 294 -0.92 23.11 14.61
N GLU A 295 0.29 23.36 15.10
CA GLU A 295 0.83 22.66 16.28
C GLU A 295 -0.03 22.87 17.53
N LYS A 296 -0.53 24.10 17.73
CA LYS A 296 -1.45 24.40 18.84
C LYS A 296 -2.77 23.65 18.72
N PHE A 297 -3.35 23.60 17.51
CA PHE A 297 -4.58 22.86 17.26
C PHE A 297 -4.40 21.36 17.50
N ILE A 298 -3.32 20.76 16.98
CA ILE A 298 -3.03 19.33 17.21
C ILE A 298 -2.85 19.03 18.70
N GLN A 299 -2.20 19.92 19.45
CA GLN A 299 -2.08 19.77 20.90
C GLN A 299 -3.44 19.81 21.60
N GLU A 300 -4.32 20.75 21.21
CA GLU A 300 -5.69 20.84 21.74
C GLU A 300 -6.49 19.56 21.48
N VAL A 301 -6.42 19.00 20.27
CA VAL A 301 -7.07 17.74 19.91
C VAL A 301 -6.56 16.60 20.79
N ASN A 302 -5.24 16.50 20.99
CA ASN A 302 -4.64 15.49 21.84
C ASN A 302 -5.06 15.62 23.31
N ASP A 303 -5.08 16.85 23.84
CA ASP A 303 -5.47 17.14 25.23
C ASP A 303 -6.94 16.81 25.49
N ASN A 304 -7.79 16.90 24.46
CA ASN A 304 -9.23 16.61 24.53
C ASN A 304 -9.61 15.15 24.23
N GLY A 305 -8.64 14.23 24.21
CA GLY A 305 -8.89 12.80 24.00
C GLY A 305 -8.65 12.31 22.57
N GLY A 306 -7.96 13.11 21.74
CA GLY A 306 -7.55 12.74 20.38
C GLY A 306 -8.62 13.04 19.32
N ILE A 307 -8.50 12.38 18.18
CA ILE A 307 -9.32 12.61 16.97
C ILE A 307 -10.83 12.49 17.24
N ASP A 308 -11.24 11.61 18.15
CA ASP A 308 -12.65 11.41 18.49
C ASP A 308 -13.28 12.68 19.10
N SER A 309 -12.48 13.58 19.68
CA SER A 309 -12.95 14.89 20.16
C SER A 309 -13.47 15.81 19.04
N LEU A 310 -13.12 15.51 17.78
CA LEU A 310 -13.59 16.24 16.60
C LEU A 310 -14.96 15.77 16.12
N LEU A 311 -15.45 14.64 16.65
CA LEU A 311 -16.72 14.04 16.25
C LEU A 311 -17.80 14.31 17.30
N PRO A 312 -19.07 14.47 16.86
CA PRO A 312 -20.21 14.40 17.77
C PRO A 312 -20.19 13.11 18.58
N LYS A 313 -20.53 13.20 19.88
CA LYS A 313 -20.52 12.05 20.78
C LYS A 313 -21.36 10.89 20.24
N GLU A 314 -22.50 11.18 19.60
CA GLU A 314 -23.39 10.19 19.01
C GLU A 314 -22.72 9.40 17.87
N ILE A 315 -21.81 10.03 17.12
CA ILE A 315 -21.03 9.37 16.07
C ILE A 315 -19.96 8.50 16.72
N VAL A 316 -19.24 9.03 17.71
CA VAL A 316 -18.24 8.25 18.47
C VAL A 316 -18.90 7.02 19.11
N ASP A 317 -20.06 7.18 19.74
CA ASP A 317 -20.82 6.11 20.38
C ASP A 317 -21.42 5.14 19.35
N LYS A 318 -21.84 5.60 18.16
CA LYS A 318 -22.33 4.74 17.07
C LYS A 318 -21.25 3.79 16.55
N HIS A 319 -20.03 4.30 16.42
CA HIS A 319 -18.89 3.57 15.84
C HIS A 319 -18.04 2.83 16.88
N ASN A 320 -18.23 3.13 18.15
CA ASN A 320 -17.65 2.37 19.26
C ASN A 320 -18.72 1.46 19.88
N PHE A 321 -18.32 0.63 20.83
CA PHE A 321 -19.28 -0.08 21.67
C PHE A 321 -19.41 0.65 23.01
N THR A 322 -20.63 0.94 23.44
CA THR A 322 -20.88 1.42 24.81
C THR A 322 -20.74 0.27 25.81
N GLU A 323 -20.39 0.58 27.06
CA GLU A 323 -20.31 -0.47 28.10
C GLU A 323 -21.67 -1.15 28.33
N GLU A 324 -22.77 -0.39 28.21
CA GLU A 324 -24.13 -0.90 28.29
C GLU A 324 -24.42 -1.92 27.19
N GLU A 325 -24.11 -1.61 25.92
CA GLU A 325 -24.27 -2.54 24.80
C GLU A 325 -23.43 -3.79 24.99
N MET A 326 -22.18 -3.64 25.44
CA MET A 326 -21.29 -4.76 25.74
C MET A 326 -21.86 -5.69 26.82
N ARG A 327 -22.34 -5.12 27.93
CA ARG A 327 -22.99 -5.89 29.01
C ARG A 327 -24.30 -6.52 28.55
N PHE A 328 -25.06 -5.82 27.68
CA PHE A 328 -26.28 -6.34 27.08
C PHE A 328 -25.99 -7.57 26.21
N VAL A 329 -25.00 -7.49 25.31
CA VAL A 329 -24.62 -8.62 24.43
C VAL A 329 -24.10 -9.82 25.23
N LEU A 330 -23.34 -9.60 26.31
CA LEU A 330 -22.88 -10.69 27.17
C LEU A 330 -24.03 -11.39 27.92
N SER A 331 -25.08 -10.64 28.31
CA SER A 331 -26.26 -11.16 29.01
C SER A 331 -27.33 -11.73 28.07
N HIS A 332 -27.31 -11.33 26.80
CA HIS A 332 -28.26 -11.75 25.75
C HIS A 332 -27.50 -12.25 24.51
N PRO A 333 -26.88 -13.45 24.55
CA PRO A 333 -25.96 -13.95 23.52
C PRO A 333 -26.57 -14.10 22.12
N GLU A 334 -27.90 -14.16 22.00
CA GLU A 334 -28.63 -14.14 20.74
C GLU A 334 -28.41 -12.84 19.94
N HIS A 335 -28.12 -11.72 20.63
CA HIS A 335 -27.80 -10.44 20.02
C HIS A 335 -26.36 -10.36 19.50
N LEU A 336 -25.50 -11.34 19.82
CA LEU A 336 -24.13 -11.41 19.30
C LEU A 336 -24.09 -11.43 17.76
N ASN A 337 -25.11 -12.04 17.13
CA ASN A 337 -25.25 -12.04 15.67
C ASN A 337 -25.37 -10.63 15.09
N GLY A 338 -25.99 -9.69 15.80
CA GLY A 338 -26.18 -8.32 15.31
C GLY A 338 -24.91 -7.49 15.34
N ILE A 339 -23.86 -7.95 16.03
CA ILE A 339 -22.58 -7.26 16.11
C ILE A 339 -21.45 -8.02 15.41
N ILE A 340 -21.69 -9.28 15.00
CA ILE A 340 -20.69 -10.14 14.37
C ILE A 340 -20.19 -9.49 13.08
N ASP A 341 -21.10 -8.91 12.29
CA ASP A 341 -20.80 -8.30 10.98
C ASP A 341 -19.78 -7.15 11.07
N ARG A 342 -19.69 -6.47 12.23
CA ARG A 342 -18.69 -5.42 12.49
C ARG A 342 -17.26 -5.97 12.57
N PHE A 343 -17.11 -7.28 12.78
CA PHE A 343 -15.83 -7.98 12.88
C PHE A 343 -15.63 -8.97 11.71
N SER A 344 -16.70 -9.61 11.23
CA SER A 344 -16.66 -10.70 10.24
C SER A 344 -16.17 -10.28 8.85
N ALA A 345 -16.35 -9.01 8.45
CA ALA A 345 -15.99 -8.55 7.11
C ALA A 345 -14.50 -8.77 6.76
N GLY A 346 -13.61 -8.73 7.76
CA GLY A 346 -12.18 -9.04 7.61
C GLY A 346 -11.80 -10.51 7.89
N LEU A 347 -12.73 -11.33 8.37
CA LEU A 347 -12.46 -12.71 8.79
C LEU A 347 -12.77 -13.75 7.72
N GLU A 348 -13.56 -13.40 6.70
CA GLU A 348 -13.91 -14.32 5.62
C GLU A 348 -12.67 -14.79 4.83
N GLU A 349 -11.69 -13.90 4.64
CA GLU A 349 -10.39 -14.26 4.07
C GLU A 349 -9.65 -15.28 4.97
N THR A 350 -9.62 -15.03 6.28
CA THR A 350 -9.03 -15.97 7.26
C THR A 350 -9.73 -17.34 7.26
N ALA A 351 -11.05 -17.36 7.05
CA ALA A 351 -11.81 -18.60 6.94
C ALA A 351 -11.54 -19.34 5.61
N ASN A 352 -11.19 -18.62 4.54
CA ASN A 352 -10.87 -19.20 3.23
C ASN A 352 -9.42 -19.68 3.13
N GLU A 353 -8.49 -19.08 3.87
CA GLU A 353 -7.04 -19.36 3.84
C GLU A 353 -6.57 -20.32 4.94
N HIS A 354 -7.45 -21.20 5.40
CA HIS A 354 -7.16 -22.14 6.48
C HIS A 354 -6.30 -23.35 6.02
N ILE A 355 -5.56 -23.93 6.96
CA ILE A 355 -4.94 -25.24 6.75
C ILE A 355 -6.00 -26.34 6.85
N SER A 356 -6.00 -27.31 5.92
CA SER A 356 -7.08 -28.31 5.88
C SER A 356 -6.98 -29.36 6.99
N VAL A 357 -5.76 -29.76 7.40
CA VAL A 357 -5.51 -30.82 8.38
C VAL A 357 -4.23 -30.52 9.19
N HIS A 358 -4.25 -30.73 10.50
CA HIS A 358 -3.07 -30.69 11.38
C HIS A 358 -3.29 -31.57 12.61
N ASN A 359 -2.28 -32.34 13.03
CA ASN A 359 -2.34 -33.25 14.19
C ASN A 359 -3.65 -34.07 14.28
N ASN A 360 -4.04 -34.71 13.17
CA ASN A 360 -5.28 -35.49 13.00
C ASN A 360 -6.60 -34.73 13.16
N HIS A 361 -6.57 -33.41 13.30
CA HIS A 361 -7.74 -32.55 13.26
C HIS A 361 -7.94 -32.04 11.83
N ARG A 362 -9.20 -31.89 11.43
CA ARG A 362 -9.59 -31.25 10.17
C ARG A 362 -10.20 -29.88 10.47
N TRP A 363 -9.97 -28.94 9.56
CA TRP A 363 -10.64 -27.66 9.65
C TRP A 363 -12.17 -27.80 9.57
N SER A 364 -12.86 -26.92 10.29
CA SER A 364 -14.32 -26.86 10.29
C SER A 364 -14.78 -25.41 10.31
N ARG A 365 -15.57 -25.01 9.31
CA ARG A 365 -16.24 -23.69 9.28
C ARG A 365 -17.04 -23.43 10.55
N LYS A 366 -17.78 -24.44 11.01
CA LYS A 366 -18.58 -24.37 12.25
C LYS A 366 -17.71 -24.11 13.49
N GLN A 367 -16.50 -24.65 13.52
CA GLN A 367 -15.55 -24.41 14.60
C GLN A 367 -14.95 -23.00 14.51
N PHE A 368 -14.63 -22.53 13.30
CA PHE A 368 -14.16 -21.17 13.05
C PHE A 368 -15.17 -20.13 13.55
N GLU A 369 -16.44 -20.25 13.12
CA GLU A 369 -17.54 -19.37 13.55
C GLU A 369 -17.77 -19.43 15.06
N ARG A 370 -17.54 -20.59 15.69
CA ARG A 370 -17.61 -20.73 17.15
C ARG A 370 -16.49 -19.96 17.84
N ILE A 371 -15.28 -19.98 17.28
CA ILE A 371 -14.13 -19.26 17.82
C ILE A 371 -14.29 -17.76 17.62
N GLU A 372 -14.76 -17.32 16.45
CA GLU A 372 -15.11 -15.93 16.19
C GLU A 372 -16.07 -15.39 17.26
N ARG A 373 -17.17 -16.10 17.51
CA ARG A 373 -18.16 -15.73 18.55
C ARG A 373 -17.57 -15.69 19.95
N ASN A 374 -16.68 -16.62 20.28
CA ASN A 374 -16.02 -16.63 21.58
C ASN A 374 -15.01 -15.49 21.70
N GLY A 375 -14.22 -15.24 20.65
CA GLY A 375 -13.29 -14.12 20.57
C GLY A 375 -13.99 -12.79 20.75
N ILE A 376 -15.21 -12.60 20.21
CA ILE A 376 -15.97 -11.36 20.43
C ILE A 376 -16.33 -11.24 21.90
N LYS A 377 -16.84 -12.31 22.52
CA LYS A 377 -17.17 -12.30 23.96
C LYS A 377 -15.95 -12.05 24.83
N ASP A 378 -14.83 -12.65 24.49
CA ASP A 378 -13.58 -12.53 25.24
C ASP A 378 -13.00 -11.12 25.08
N GLY A 379 -13.06 -10.54 23.88
CA GLY A 379 -12.75 -9.13 23.65
C GLY A 379 -13.63 -8.18 24.46
N ILE A 380 -14.95 -8.42 24.49
CA ILE A 380 -15.89 -7.62 25.29
C ILE A 380 -15.53 -7.71 26.78
N LYS A 381 -15.37 -8.91 27.33
CA LYS A 381 -15.03 -9.11 28.74
C LYS A 381 -13.70 -8.45 29.11
N LEU A 382 -12.68 -8.66 28.28
CA LEU A 382 -11.36 -8.07 28.43
C LEU A 382 -11.44 -6.53 28.44
N TRP A 383 -12.26 -5.95 27.57
CA TRP A 383 -12.48 -4.50 27.53
C TRP A 383 -13.25 -3.96 28.73
N LEU A 384 -14.30 -4.65 29.18
CA LEU A 384 -15.03 -4.27 30.40
C LEU A 384 -14.13 -4.30 31.64
N ASP A 385 -13.12 -5.17 31.65
CA ASP A 385 -12.10 -5.29 32.69
C ASP A 385 -10.76 -4.59 32.31
N LYS A 386 -10.80 -3.58 31.42
CA LYS A 386 -9.61 -2.89 30.89
C LYS A 386 -8.63 -2.39 31.95
N ASP A 387 -9.13 -1.93 33.09
CA ASP A 387 -8.29 -1.45 34.20
C ASP A 387 -7.55 -2.58 34.91
N LYS A 388 -8.20 -3.74 35.06
CA LYS A 388 -7.61 -4.95 35.66
C LYS A 388 -6.47 -5.47 34.80
N TYR A 389 -6.67 -5.52 33.49
CA TYR A 389 -5.69 -6.02 32.52
C TYR A 389 -4.73 -4.96 31.96
N LYS A 390 -4.84 -3.71 32.45
CA LYS A 390 -3.98 -2.57 32.09
C LYS A 390 -3.91 -2.33 30.57
N LEU A 391 -5.07 -2.36 29.90
CA LEU A 391 -5.12 -1.98 28.49
C LEU A 391 -4.69 -0.51 28.31
N PRO A 392 -4.04 -0.14 27.20
CA PRO A 392 -3.65 1.23 26.95
C PRO A 392 -4.84 2.18 26.97
N LYS A 393 -4.73 3.31 27.67
CA LYS A 393 -5.84 4.27 27.87
C LYS A 393 -6.38 4.88 26.57
N TYR A 394 -5.56 4.92 25.53
CA TYR A 394 -5.92 5.44 24.20
C TYR A 394 -6.53 4.36 23.27
N MET A 395 -6.58 3.09 23.71
CA MET A 395 -7.13 1.99 22.91
C MET A 395 -8.65 2.14 22.80
N LYS A 396 -9.24 1.75 21.68
CA LYS A 396 -10.70 1.72 21.52
C LYS A 396 -11.24 0.32 21.81
N ALA A 397 -12.51 0.23 22.21
CA ALA A 397 -13.16 -1.05 22.47
C ALA A 397 -13.20 -1.91 21.21
N ILE A 398 -13.62 -1.31 20.09
CA ILE A 398 -13.67 -1.98 18.78
C ILE A 398 -12.32 -2.55 18.37
N ASP A 399 -11.22 -1.81 18.58
CA ASP A 399 -9.86 -2.25 18.23
C ASP A 399 -9.43 -3.44 19.10
N ALA A 400 -9.63 -3.34 20.42
CA ALA A 400 -9.30 -4.42 21.34
C ALA A 400 -10.08 -5.70 21.02
N MET A 401 -11.38 -5.56 20.75
CA MET A 401 -12.23 -6.68 20.36
C MET A 401 -11.83 -7.28 19.01
N ALA A 402 -11.67 -6.45 17.97
CA ALA A 402 -11.29 -6.89 16.64
C ALA A 402 -9.96 -7.64 16.67
N TYR A 403 -9.00 -7.15 17.47
CA TYR A 403 -7.72 -7.80 17.64
C TYR A 403 -7.85 -9.17 18.31
N VAL A 404 -8.60 -9.28 19.41
CA VAL A 404 -8.82 -10.57 20.09
C VAL A 404 -9.50 -11.57 19.14
N VAL A 405 -10.56 -11.16 18.45
CA VAL A 405 -11.27 -12.01 17.49
C VAL A 405 -10.35 -12.48 16.37
N SER A 406 -9.63 -11.54 15.76
CA SER A 406 -8.67 -11.83 14.68
C SER A 406 -7.59 -12.79 15.14
N LEU A 407 -7.01 -12.56 16.32
CA LEU A 407 -5.95 -13.42 16.86
C LEU A 407 -6.43 -14.85 17.10
N GLU A 408 -7.58 -15.04 17.75
CA GLU A 408 -8.09 -16.37 18.06
C GLU A 408 -8.52 -17.15 16.81
N THR A 409 -9.21 -16.49 15.89
CA THR A 409 -9.63 -17.10 14.62
C THR A 409 -8.43 -17.43 13.74
N ARG A 410 -7.40 -16.58 13.73
CA ARG A 410 -6.15 -16.80 13.01
C ARG A 410 -5.35 -17.97 13.58
N ILE A 411 -5.25 -18.10 14.90
CA ILE A 411 -4.63 -19.27 15.53
C ILE A 411 -5.34 -20.54 15.04
N TYR A 412 -6.66 -20.59 15.13
CA TYR A 412 -7.41 -21.76 14.66
C TYR A 412 -7.24 -22.05 13.18
N ALA A 413 -7.30 -21.03 12.31
CA ALA A 413 -7.12 -21.21 10.88
C ALA A 413 -5.76 -21.82 10.50
N ARG A 414 -4.73 -21.63 11.34
CA ARG A 414 -3.34 -22.02 11.06
C ARG A 414 -2.85 -23.27 11.76
N THR A 415 -3.37 -23.55 12.94
CA THR A 415 -2.90 -24.68 13.76
C THR A 415 -4.02 -25.66 14.07
N LEU A 416 -5.27 -25.30 13.76
CA LEU A 416 -6.48 -26.00 14.20
C LEU A 416 -6.62 -26.10 15.72
N GLU A 417 -5.80 -25.37 16.49
CA GLU A 417 -5.91 -25.31 17.93
C GLU A 417 -7.00 -24.33 18.34
N ILE A 418 -7.70 -24.69 19.41
CA ILE A 418 -8.68 -23.85 20.08
C ILE A 418 -8.07 -23.35 21.40
N PRO A 419 -8.62 -22.31 22.05
CA PRO A 419 -8.00 -21.72 23.24
C PRO A 419 -7.56 -22.68 24.35
N LYS A 420 -8.33 -23.75 24.60
CA LYS A 420 -8.00 -24.77 25.61
C LYS A 420 -6.87 -25.72 25.23
N ASN A 421 -6.50 -25.75 23.96
CA ASN A 421 -5.50 -26.63 23.37
C ASN A 421 -4.29 -25.85 22.87
N TRP A 422 -4.19 -24.56 23.19
CA TRP A 422 -3.05 -23.76 22.76
C TRP A 422 -1.74 -24.34 23.27
N SER A 423 -0.79 -24.48 22.35
CA SER A 423 0.56 -24.94 22.63
C SER A 423 1.56 -23.78 22.58
N ILE A 424 2.74 -23.99 23.19
CA ILE A 424 3.80 -22.96 23.13
C ILE A 424 4.33 -22.80 21.71
N GLU A 425 4.31 -23.88 20.90
CA GLU A 425 4.70 -23.88 19.50
C GLU A 425 3.78 -22.98 18.65
N THR A 426 2.47 -23.05 18.88
CA THR A 426 1.51 -22.14 18.23
C THR A 426 1.80 -20.68 18.57
N TRP A 427 2.05 -20.38 19.85
CA TRP A 427 2.34 -19.02 20.28
C TRP A 427 3.71 -18.51 19.82
N GLN A 428 4.69 -19.39 19.63
CA GLN A 428 5.96 -19.05 19.00
C GLN A 428 5.76 -18.60 17.55
N MET A 429 4.94 -19.33 16.77
CA MET A 429 4.61 -18.94 15.40
C MET A 429 3.93 -17.56 15.33
N ILE A 430 3.05 -17.26 16.29
CA ILE A 430 2.44 -15.93 16.40
C ILE A 430 3.48 -14.88 16.81
N ALA A 431 4.30 -15.14 17.83
CA ALA A 431 5.32 -14.20 18.30
C ALA A 431 6.38 -13.88 17.22
N ASP A 432 6.67 -14.83 16.33
CA ASP A 432 7.59 -14.63 15.21
C ASP A 432 7.07 -13.67 14.14
N SER A 433 5.75 -13.42 14.09
CA SER A 433 5.17 -12.40 13.20
C SER A 433 5.14 -11.00 13.82
N PHE A 434 5.67 -10.81 15.03
CA PHE A 434 5.71 -9.51 15.70
C PHE A 434 7.08 -8.87 15.58
N ASP A 435 7.09 -7.56 15.32
CA ASP A 435 8.29 -6.73 15.37
C ASP A 435 8.32 -5.83 16.62
N SER A 436 9.39 -5.04 16.76
CA SER A 436 9.60 -4.13 17.88
C SER A 436 8.62 -2.93 17.91
N GLY A 437 8.03 -2.57 16.77
CA GLY A 437 7.08 -1.46 16.61
C GLY A 437 5.64 -1.80 17.01
N MET A 438 5.28 -3.09 17.08
CA MET A 438 3.94 -3.59 17.43
C MET A 438 3.62 -3.51 18.94
N VAL A 439 3.80 -2.33 19.54
CA VAL A 439 3.63 -2.11 20.99
C VAL A 439 2.19 -2.31 21.45
N LYS A 440 1.20 -1.92 20.62
CA LYS A 440 -0.23 -2.01 20.98
C LYS A 440 -0.69 -3.47 21.01
N GLU A 441 -0.30 -4.22 19.99
CA GLU A 441 -0.61 -5.63 19.78
C GLU A 441 -0.02 -6.47 20.91
N LYS A 442 1.24 -6.21 21.30
CA LYS A 442 1.88 -6.87 22.44
C LYS A 442 1.13 -6.61 23.75
N ALA A 443 0.61 -5.40 23.95
CA ALA A 443 -0.20 -5.09 25.12
C ALA A 443 -1.52 -5.88 25.14
N ILE A 444 -2.19 -6.03 23.99
CA ILE A 444 -3.43 -6.83 23.88
C ILE A 444 -3.14 -8.31 24.08
N VAL A 445 -2.08 -8.87 23.47
CA VAL A 445 -1.67 -10.27 23.68
C VAL A 445 -1.43 -10.53 25.16
N LYS A 446 -0.69 -9.65 25.83
CA LYS A 446 -0.42 -9.77 27.26
C LYS A 446 -1.72 -9.77 28.08
N ALA A 447 -2.62 -8.83 27.81
CA ALA A 447 -3.90 -8.74 28.48
C ALA A 447 -4.75 -9.99 28.22
N LEU A 448 -4.80 -10.49 26.98
CA LEU A 448 -5.55 -11.69 26.60
C LEU A 448 -5.01 -12.93 27.29
N VAL A 449 -3.69 -13.12 27.33
CA VAL A 449 -3.07 -14.26 28.03
C VAL A 449 -3.44 -14.24 29.51
N GLN A 450 -3.31 -13.09 30.17
CA GLN A 450 -3.70 -12.94 31.59
C GLN A 450 -5.20 -13.21 31.79
N PHE A 451 -6.06 -12.68 30.93
CA PHE A 451 -7.49 -12.92 30.96
C PHE A 451 -7.83 -14.42 30.79
N LYS A 452 -7.18 -15.11 29.85
CA LYS A 452 -7.39 -16.54 29.61
C LYS A 452 -6.88 -17.40 30.77
N THR A 453 -5.86 -16.96 31.49
CA THR A 453 -5.41 -17.61 32.72
C THR A 453 -6.44 -17.45 33.84
N ASP A 454 -6.97 -16.24 34.03
CA ASP A 454 -8.00 -15.97 35.05
C ASP A 454 -9.29 -16.77 34.78
N GLU A 455 -9.71 -16.86 33.51
CA GLU A 455 -10.86 -17.67 33.08
C GLU A 455 -10.55 -19.19 33.07
N ARG A 456 -9.34 -19.60 33.48
CA ARG A 456 -8.86 -20.99 33.51
C ARG A 456 -8.96 -21.71 32.16
N VAL A 457 -8.77 -20.96 31.08
CA VAL A 457 -8.71 -21.50 29.71
C VAL A 457 -7.30 -22.04 29.41
N ILE A 458 -6.27 -21.36 29.90
CA ILE A 458 -4.87 -21.80 29.89
C ILE A 458 -4.32 -21.79 31.32
N ASP A 459 -3.32 -22.63 31.59
CA ASP A 459 -2.67 -22.67 32.90
C ASP A 459 -1.58 -21.58 33.07
N GLN A 460 -1.14 -21.39 34.31
CA GLN A 460 -0.15 -20.38 34.67
C GLN A 460 1.23 -20.65 34.05
N ILE A 461 1.58 -21.91 33.80
CA ILE A 461 2.88 -22.31 33.24
C ILE A 461 2.93 -21.87 31.78
N LEU A 462 1.93 -22.27 30.99
CA LEU A 462 1.80 -21.88 29.60
C LEU A 462 1.71 -20.35 29.46
N ALA A 463 0.91 -19.69 30.31
CA ALA A 463 0.81 -18.24 30.30
C ALA A 463 2.16 -17.54 30.52
N SER A 464 2.96 -18.02 31.47
CA SER A 464 4.30 -17.47 31.74
C SER A 464 5.23 -17.68 30.54
N GLN A 465 5.19 -18.87 29.93
CA GLN A 465 5.98 -19.17 28.73
C GLN A 465 5.61 -18.25 27.56
N ILE A 466 4.31 -18.03 27.30
CA ILE A 466 3.85 -17.13 26.24
C ILE A 466 4.34 -15.70 26.51
N LEU A 467 4.17 -15.19 27.73
CA LEU A 467 4.61 -13.83 28.06
C LEU A 467 6.12 -13.65 27.90
N ASP A 468 6.92 -14.67 28.23
CA ASP A 468 8.36 -14.67 28.02
C ASP A 468 8.75 -14.66 26.53
N LEU A 469 7.94 -15.26 25.64
CA LEU A 469 8.16 -15.18 24.19
C LEU A 469 8.01 -13.75 23.68
N PHE A 470 6.91 -13.08 24.06
CA PHE A 470 6.63 -11.71 23.61
C PHE A 470 7.50 -10.65 24.28
N ALA A 471 8.11 -10.93 25.43
CA ALA A 471 9.08 -10.04 26.07
C ALA A 471 10.44 -10.00 25.33
N LYS A 472 10.75 -11.01 24.51
CA LYS A 472 12.02 -11.12 23.76
C LYS A 472 11.94 -10.54 22.34
N LYS A 473 10.74 -10.22 21.87
CA LYS A 473 10.44 -9.61 20.56
C LYS A 473 10.16 -8.13 20.76
#